data_AF-A0A254SBE2-F1
#
_entry.id   AF-A0A254SBE2-F1
#
_cell.length_a   1.000
_cell.length_b   1.000
_cell.length_c   1.000
_cell.angle_alpha   90.00
_cell.angle_beta   90.00
_cell.angle_gamma   90.00
#
_symmetry.space_group_name_H-M   'P 1'
#
loop_
_entity.id
_entity.type
_entity.pdbx_description
1 polymer ?
#
loop_
_entity_poly.entity_id
_entity_poly.type
_entity_poly.pdbx_seq_one_letter_code
_entity_poly.pdbx_strand_id
1 'polypeptide(L)'
;MTFSIKGISLFVGSIAFFGTLASAATINVDIGKEYQRISGFGAASAWAGSITDKNAAFLWDSTSGAGLTLHRIRIAPDGTTSETSIAKKASEYGVKVWAAPWTSRYTVNYDGDKKHLDFNHAQDWANTILKFTQDMRKAGVNLYAISSQNEPDGTGDNHYEPDELARWVGDYLGPTLDTTGIKIIGTEAINWYGFPNYKKAFFNNPAALKYTDIFGTHEYGGDPAAYPEIHEAGKEFWETEVYDLGSNKEDVGMGSALRVANMIHDALTISNMNAWHFWWIYSCSEPSCGNGALWPQGQGNPDNVEPTKRLWVMGNFSRFARPGSWRIDATKNPERDVKVTAYRDSLKTKIAVVILNSKNEEFKADFDFGSTKIGNFKPYVTDDNNNLKEGNEVKVDDTKCSYSAPARSATTVEFILWQEPKVEPPKDSTASIAFGRLSVPQSRQSSYKVFSPIGSFIGEFQAEHIGELRNAMTSAGLGRGVYMVKCGNAKTQRMVLR
;
A
#
# COMPACT_ATOMS: atom_id res chain seq x y z
N MET A 1 40.62 -25.37 77.26
CA MET A 1 40.22 -26.14 76.07
C MET A 1 40.15 -25.16 74.91
N THR A 2 41.04 -25.35 73.95
CA THR A 2 41.35 -24.44 72.85
C THR A 2 41.30 -25.29 71.59
N PHE A 3 40.40 -25.00 70.65
CA PHE A 3 40.44 -25.48 69.26
C PHE A 3 39.69 -24.42 68.42
N SER A 4 40.39 -23.47 67.79
CA SER A 4 41.19 -23.55 66.55
C SER A 4 40.33 -23.76 65.29
N ILE A 5 40.30 -22.69 64.50
CA ILE A 5 39.62 -22.49 63.21
C ILE A 5 40.38 -23.24 62.12
N LYS A 6 39.67 -23.97 61.24
CA LYS A 6 40.18 -24.35 59.92
C LYS A 6 39.28 -23.75 58.84
N GLY A 7 39.90 -22.95 57.97
CA GLY A 7 39.24 -22.20 56.92
C GLY A 7 38.68 -23.07 55.80
N ILE A 8 37.61 -22.57 55.20
CA ILE A 8 37.05 -23.04 53.93
C ILE A 8 37.41 -21.97 52.90
N SER A 9 38.26 -22.33 51.94
CA SER A 9 38.58 -21.49 50.78
C SER A 9 37.36 -21.33 49.89
N LEU A 10 36.96 -20.09 49.60
CA LEU A 10 36.08 -19.77 48.48
C LEU A 10 36.84 -20.00 47.16
N PHE A 11 36.41 -20.97 46.38
CA PHE A 11 36.72 -21.04 44.95
C PHE A 11 35.77 -20.09 44.22
N VAL A 12 36.26 -18.89 43.87
CA VAL A 12 35.58 -18.01 42.91
C VAL A 12 35.87 -18.57 41.52
N GLY A 13 34.97 -19.39 41.00
CA GLY A 13 35.00 -19.80 39.60
C GLY A 13 34.62 -18.62 38.72
N SER A 14 35.60 -18.02 38.05
CA SER A 14 35.36 -17.08 36.95
C SER A 14 34.63 -17.81 35.83
N ILE A 15 33.30 -17.67 35.77
CA ILE A 15 32.53 -18.04 34.58
C ILE A 15 32.91 -17.03 33.51
N ALA A 16 33.78 -17.45 32.60
CA ALA A 16 34.02 -16.73 31.36
C ALA A 16 32.72 -16.78 30.54
N PHE A 17 32.00 -15.66 30.51
CA PHE A 17 30.98 -15.42 29.50
C PHE A 17 31.72 -15.35 28.14
N PHE A 18 31.79 -16.49 27.44
CA PHE A 18 32.05 -16.47 26.02
C PHE A 18 30.81 -15.84 25.37
N GLY A 19 30.85 -14.53 25.18
CA GLY A 19 29.93 -13.85 24.28
C GLY A 19 30.11 -14.45 22.91
N THR A 20 29.20 -15.34 22.51
CA THR A 20 29.06 -15.73 21.11
C THR A 20 28.75 -14.45 20.35
N LEU A 21 29.71 -13.99 19.53
CA LEU A 21 29.45 -12.99 18.51
C LEU A 21 28.34 -13.57 17.63
N ALA A 22 27.11 -13.09 17.78
CA ALA A 22 26.03 -13.46 16.89
C ALA A 22 26.44 -13.02 15.48
N SER A 23 26.60 -14.00 14.59
CA SER A 23 26.79 -13.76 13.16
C SER A 23 25.53 -13.08 12.62
N ALA A 24 25.68 -12.15 11.68
CA ALA A 24 24.53 -11.58 10.99
C ALA A 24 23.78 -12.69 10.22
N ALA A 25 22.45 -12.55 10.15
CA ALA A 25 21.63 -13.45 9.36
C ALA A 25 21.52 -12.94 7.92
N THR A 26 21.60 -13.87 6.95
CA THR A 26 21.54 -13.52 5.53
C THR A 26 20.11 -13.44 5.03
N ILE A 27 19.74 -12.28 4.47
CA ILE A 27 18.51 -12.06 3.71
C ILE A 27 18.86 -12.20 2.23
N ASN A 28 18.47 -13.32 1.63
CA ASN A 28 18.57 -13.52 0.18
C ASN A 28 17.39 -12.79 -0.47
N VAL A 29 17.64 -12.02 -1.53
CA VAL A 29 16.62 -11.32 -2.32
C VAL A 29 16.75 -11.73 -3.79
N ASP A 30 15.77 -12.47 -4.29
CA ASP A 30 15.74 -12.91 -5.69
C ASP A 30 14.85 -11.98 -6.52
N ILE A 31 15.52 -11.11 -7.27
CA ILE A 31 14.91 -10.07 -8.11
C ILE A 31 14.27 -10.67 -9.38
N GLY A 32 14.64 -11.90 -9.74
CA GLY A 32 14.07 -12.63 -10.88
C GLY A 32 12.73 -13.29 -10.59
N LYS A 33 12.40 -13.48 -9.30
CA LYS A 33 11.18 -14.15 -8.85
C LYS A 33 10.17 -13.13 -8.31
N GLU A 34 9.33 -12.65 -9.22
CA GLU A 34 8.22 -11.74 -8.93
C GLU A 34 6.96 -12.53 -8.48
N TYR A 35 6.19 -11.96 -7.56
CA TYR A 35 4.89 -12.46 -7.10
C TYR A 35 3.77 -11.50 -7.52
N GLN A 36 2.93 -11.03 -6.59
CA GLN A 36 1.85 -10.12 -6.90
C GLN A 36 2.35 -8.68 -7.10
N ARG A 37 1.63 -7.94 -7.95
CA ARG A 37 1.79 -6.50 -8.12
C ARG A 37 1.04 -5.76 -7.01
N ILE A 38 1.69 -4.79 -6.38
CA ILE A 38 1.11 -4.02 -5.28
C ILE A 38 0.15 -2.97 -5.84
N SER A 39 -1.09 -2.98 -5.34
CA SER A 39 -2.12 -2.00 -5.65
C SER A 39 -2.09 -0.83 -4.67
N GLY A 40 -1.73 -1.08 -3.40
CA GLY A 40 -1.46 -0.02 -2.44
C GLY A 40 -1.81 -0.37 -1.00
N PHE A 41 -1.75 0.64 -0.15
CA PHE A 41 -2.11 0.54 1.26
C PHE A 41 -3.01 1.72 1.64
N GLY A 42 -3.96 1.51 2.54
CA GLY A 42 -4.94 2.55 2.86
C GLY A 42 -5.54 2.47 4.25
N ALA A 43 -6.46 3.38 4.51
CA ALA A 43 -7.32 3.35 5.69
C ALA A 43 -8.69 3.98 5.39
N ALA A 44 -9.70 3.67 6.20
CA ALA A 44 -11.04 4.24 6.04
C ALA A 44 -11.25 5.51 6.86
N SER A 45 -12.02 6.44 6.30
CA SER A 45 -12.54 7.62 7.02
C SER A 45 -13.98 7.46 7.46
N ALA A 46 -14.56 6.25 7.40
CA ALA A 46 -16.00 6.06 7.49
C ALA A 46 -16.63 6.93 8.60
N TRP A 47 -17.73 7.61 8.27
CA TRP A 47 -18.44 8.57 9.13
C TRP A 47 -17.71 9.87 9.51
N ALA A 48 -16.44 10.06 9.15
CA ALA A 48 -15.75 11.32 9.36
C ALA A 48 -16.28 12.43 8.43
N GLY A 49 -16.15 13.68 8.87
CA GLY A 49 -16.63 14.85 8.12
C GLY A 49 -15.54 15.62 7.38
N SER A 50 -14.36 15.78 8.01
CA SER A 50 -13.25 16.55 7.46
C SER A 50 -11.89 16.08 7.95
N ILE A 51 -10.84 16.52 7.25
CA ILE A 51 -9.45 16.31 7.62
C ILE A 51 -8.68 17.62 7.48
N THR A 52 -7.76 17.91 8.41
CA THR A 52 -6.83 19.04 8.27
C THR A 52 -5.72 18.74 7.29
N ASP A 53 -5.11 19.78 6.71
CA ASP A 53 -3.96 19.62 5.81
C ASP A 53 -2.77 18.92 6.51
N LYS A 54 -2.59 19.14 7.82
CA LYS A 54 -1.58 18.45 8.63
C LYS A 54 -1.80 16.93 8.64
N ASN A 55 -3.01 16.50 8.99
CA ASN A 55 -3.34 15.07 9.07
C ASN A 55 -3.38 14.42 7.68
N ALA A 56 -3.83 15.16 6.66
CA ALA A 56 -3.74 14.72 5.27
C ALA A 56 -2.30 14.50 4.81
N ALA A 57 -1.38 15.41 5.16
CA ALA A 57 0.04 15.25 4.88
C ALA A 57 0.64 14.03 5.60
N PHE A 58 0.29 13.80 6.88
CA PHE A 58 0.73 12.60 7.60
C PHE A 58 0.25 11.30 6.93
N LEU A 59 -0.99 11.25 6.43
CA LEU A 59 -1.51 10.06 5.74
C LEU A 59 -0.86 9.86 4.36
N TRP A 60 -0.82 10.91 3.54
CA TRP A 60 -0.69 10.74 2.09
C TRP A 60 0.55 11.35 1.46
N ASP A 61 1.27 12.25 2.16
CA ASP A 61 2.54 12.75 1.62
C ASP A 61 3.56 11.61 1.54
N SER A 62 4.12 11.37 0.35
CA SER A 62 5.05 10.25 0.10
C SER A 62 6.49 10.53 0.57
N THR A 63 6.77 11.74 1.05
CA THR A 63 8.10 12.22 1.44
C THR A 63 8.20 12.42 2.96
N SER A 64 7.21 13.06 3.56
CA SER A 64 7.18 13.40 4.99
C SER A 64 6.13 12.61 5.77
N GLY A 65 5.08 12.12 5.11
CA GLY A 65 4.03 11.29 5.71
C GLY A 65 4.28 9.80 5.54
N ALA A 66 3.23 9.00 5.79
CA ALA A 66 3.19 7.57 5.53
C ALA A 66 2.99 7.23 4.05
N GLY A 67 2.54 8.18 3.22
CA GLY A 67 2.35 7.96 1.80
C GLY A 67 1.35 6.84 1.47
N LEU A 68 0.27 6.68 2.24
CA LEU A 68 -0.82 5.78 1.89
C LEU A 68 -1.37 6.12 0.50
N THR A 69 -1.83 5.12 -0.25
CA THR A 69 -2.20 5.26 -1.67
C THR A 69 -3.62 4.86 -1.99
N LEU A 70 -4.31 4.26 -1.03
CA LEU A 70 -5.72 3.91 -1.10
C LEU A 70 -6.47 4.61 0.03
N HIS A 71 -7.72 4.98 -0.22
CA HIS A 71 -8.59 5.54 0.80
C HIS A 71 -10.00 5.01 0.66
N ARG A 72 -10.55 4.48 1.75
CA ARG A 72 -11.89 3.88 1.80
C ARG A 72 -12.87 4.88 2.42
N ILE A 73 -14.02 5.07 1.77
CA ILE A 73 -15.12 5.88 2.30
C ILE A 73 -16.42 5.07 2.41
N ARG A 74 -17.36 5.55 3.22
CA ARG A 74 -18.68 4.91 3.38
C ARG A 74 -19.71 5.49 2.42
N ILE A 75 -20.56 4.60 1.90
CA ILE A 75 -21.84 4.93 1.26
C ILE A 75 -22.95 4.75 2.30
N ALA A 76 -23.66 5.82 2.63
CA ALA A 76 -24.81 5.80 3.53
C ALA A 76 -26.04 5.13 2.85
N PRO A 77 -27.02 4.62 3.63
CA PRO A 77 -28.20 3.95 3.07
C PRO A 77 -29.01 4.80 2.08
N ASP A 78 -28.94 6.13 2.18
CA ASP A 78 -29.58 7.07 1.24
C ASP A 78 -28.74 7.41 0.00
N GLY A 79 -27.57 6.77 -0.16
CA GLY A 79 -26.66 6.99 -1.28
C GLY A 79 -25.81 8.26 -1.14
N THR A 80 -25.53 8.71 0.09
CA THR A 80 -24.69 9.90 0.37
C THR A 80 -23.43 9.56 1.18
N THR A 81 -22.55 10.53 1.40
CA THR A 81 -21.41 10.42 2.33
C THR A 81 -21.05 11.76 2.96
N SER A 82 -20.63 11.76 4.23
CA SER A 82 -20.04 12.92 4.90
C SER A 82 -18.58 13.15 4.52
N GLU A 83 -17.95 12.18 3.84
CA GLU A 83 -16.49 12.11 3.66
C GLU A 83 -16.01 12.77 2.37
N THR A 84 -16.89 13.46 1.64
CA THR A 84 -16.58 14.04 0.32
C THR A 84 -15.37 14.98 0.38
N SER A 85 -15.23 15.78 1.44
CA SER A 85 -14.10 16.70 1.62
C SER A 85 -12.77 15.95 1.79
N ILE A 86 -12.78 14.84 2.54
CA ILE A 86 -11.63 13.97 2.80
C ILE A 86 -11.23 13.25 1.51
N ALA A 87 -12.19 12.70 0.77
CA ALA A 87 -11.96 12.05 -0.50
C ALA A 87 -11.34 12.98 -1.56
N LYS A 88 -11.77 14.25 -1.61
CA LYS A 88 -11.14 15.27 -2.46
C LYS A 88 -9.71 15.54 -2.04
N LYS A 89 -9.45 15.73 -0.74
CA LYS A 89 -8.11 15.94 -0.22
C LYS A 89 -7.20 14.74 -0.55
N ALA A 90 -7.66 13.50 -0.37
CA ALA A 90 -6.92 12.31 -0.75
C ALA A 90 -6.54 12.33 -2.25
N SER A 91 -7.51 12.68 -3.11
CA SER A 91 -7.30 12.76 -4.56
C SER A 91 -6.25 13.80 -4.95
N GLU A 92 -6.11 14.92 -4.22
CA GLU A 92 -5.05 15.92 -4.42
C GLU A 92 -3.64 15.33 -4.23
N TYR A 93 -3.49 14.31 -3.38
CA TYR A 93 -2.23 13.56 -3.18
C TYR A 93 -2.05 12.40 -4.18
N GLY A 94 -2.97 12.23 -5.14
CA GLY A 94 -2.95 11.11 -6.10
C GLY A 94 -3.37 9.77 -5.48
N VAL A 95 -4.07 9.79 -4.35
CA VAL A 95 -4.62 8.61 -3.67
C VAL A 95 -5.86 8.13 -4.42
N LYS A 96 -5.98 6.81 -4.61
CA LYS A 96 -7.18 6.21 -5.19
C LYS A 96 -8.24 6.07 -4.09
N VAL A 97 -9.40 6.67 -4.31
CA VAL A 97 -10.54 6.58 -3.39
C VAL A 97 -11.48 5.48 -3.86
N TRP A 98 -11.94 4.62 -2.95
CA TRP A 98 -13.00 3.64 -3.20
C TRP A 98 -14.03 3.67 -2.08
N ALA A 99 -15.24 3.17 -2.32
CA ALA A 99 -16.33 3.27 -1.36
C ALA A 99 -17.05 1.94 -1.11
N ALA A 100 -17.54 1.76 0.12
CA ALA A 100 -18.32 0.59 0.51
C ALA A 100 -19.67 0.97 1.13
N PRO A 101 -20.78 0.29 0.75
CA PRO A 101 -22.03 0.41 1.48
C PRO A 101 -22.05 -0.50 2.71
N TRP A 102 -22.51 0.04 3.85
CA TRP A 102 -22.80 -0.78 5.04
C TRP A 102 -24.19 -1.37 5.00
N THR A 103 -25.15 -0.66 4.42
CA THR A 103 -26.56 -1.04 4.41
C THR A 103 -27.26 -0.29 3.27
N SER A 104 -28.46 -0.73 2.93
CA SER A 104 -29.34 -0.10 1.95
C SER A 104 -30.57 0.49 2.66
N ARG A 105 -31.12 1.59 2.11
CA ARG A 105 -32.45 2.06 2.55
C ARG A 105 -33.59 1.07 2.28
N TYR A 106 -33.33 0.05 1.48
CA TYR A 106 -34.28 -1.01 1.11
C TYR A 106 -34.07 -2.30 1.91
N THR A 107 -33.31 -2.25 3.01
CA THR A 107 -33.05 -3.41 3.85
C THR A 107 -34.32 -3.89 4.57
N VAL A 108 -34.60 -5.20 4.51
CA VAL A 108 -35.73 -5.88 5.16
C VAL A 108 -35.23 -7.00 6.07
N ASN A 109 -36.03 -7.35 7.08
CA ASN A 109 -35.71 -8.46 7.98
C ASN A 109 -35.65 -9.78 7.20
N TYR A 110 -34.60 -10.56 7.44
CA TYR A 110 -34.36 -11.85 6.80
C TYR A 110 -34.56 -13.01 7.79
N ASP A 111 -33.73 -13.08 8.82
CA ASP A 111 -33.79 -14.12 9.86
C ASP A 111 -33.19 -13.62 11.18
N GLY A 112 -33.94 -13.71 12.27
CA GLY A 112 -33.51 -13.23 13.58
C GLY A 112 -33.11 -11.74 13.55
N ASP A 113 -31.83 -11.47 13.85
CA ASP A 113 -31.22 -10.15 13.81
C ASP A 113 -30.62 -9.78 12.44
N LYS A 114 -30.61 -10.70 11.48
CA LYS A 114 -30.14 -10.48 10.12
C LYS A 114 -31.19 -9.79 9.26
N LYS A 115 -30.73 -8.81 8.50
CA LYS A 115 -31.49 -8.04 7.52
C LYS A 115 -30.63 -7.88 6.28
N HIS A 116 -31.27 -7.96 5.13
CA HIS A 116 -30.62 -7.90 3.83
C HIS A 116 -31.38 -6.97 2.89
N LEU A 117 -30.79 -6.66 1.74
CA LEU A 117 -31.48 -5.92 0.68
C LEU A 117 -32.74 -6.65 0.22
N ASP A 118 -33.88 -5.95 0.21
CA ASP A 118 -35.06 -6.46 -0.50
C ASP A 118 -34.74 -6.53 -2.00
N PHE A 119 -34.67 -7.73 -2.54
CA PHE A 119 -34.35 -7.95 -3.95
C PHE A 119 -35.40 -7.40 -4.91
N ASN A 120 -36.63 -7.11 -4.47
CA ASN A 120 -37.59 -6.35 -5.28
C ASN A 120 -37.10 -4.93 -5.58
N HIS A 121 -36.18 -4.40 -4.76
CA HIS A 121 -35.54 -3.09 -4.90
C HIS A 121 -34.05 -3.18 -5.25
N ALA A 122 -33.56 -4.34 -5.72
CA ALA A 122 -32.13 -4.49 -6.06
C ALA A 122 -31.70 -3.50 -7.15
N GLN A 123 -32.47 -3.36 -8.24
CA GLN A 123 -32.14 -2.39 -9.28
C GLN A 123 -32.21 -0.94 -8.78
N ASP A 124 -33.16 -0.61 -7.89
CA ASP A 124 -33.24 0.72 -7.28
C ASP A 124 -31.99 1.04 -6.44
N TRP A 125 -31.49 0.05 -5.71
CA TRP A 125 -30.25 0.17 -4.96
C TRP A 125 -29.03 0.33 -5.88
N ALA A 126 -28.95 -0.43 -6.98
CA ALA A 126 -27.87 -0.30 -7.96
C ALA A 126 -27.87 1.09 -8.60
N ASN A 127 -29.05 1.62 -8.94
CA ASN A 127 -29.22 2.99 -9.45
C ASN A 127 -28.81 4.04 -8.40
N THR A 128 -29.06 3.79 -7.12
CA THR A 128 -28.62 4.66 -6.01
C THR A 128 -27.10 4.71 -5.93
N ILE A 129 -26.43 3.55 -6.03
CA ILE A 129 -24.96 3.48 -6.07
C ILE A 129 -24.41 4.19 -7.32
N LEU A 130 -25.00 3.99 -8.50
CA LEU A 130 -24.59 4.70 -9.72
C LEU A 130 -24.71 6.22 -9.55
N LYS A 131 -25.80 6.70 -8.95
CA LYS A 131 -25.96 8.12 -8.64
C LYS A 131 -24.87 8.61 -7.69
N PHE A 132 -24.54 7.84 -6.65
CA PHE A 132 -23.43 8.17 -5.74
C PHE A 132 -22.10 8.35 -6.49
N THR A 133 -21.78 7.45 -7.43
CA THR A 133 -20.53 7.57 -8.21
C THR A 133 -20.52 8.82 -9.11
N GLN A 134 -21.66 9.18 -9.70
CA GLN A 134 -21.84 10.41 -10.47
C GLN A 134 -21.70 11.67 -9.62
N ASP A 135 -22.26 11.67 -8.40
CA ASP A 135 -22.16 12.79 -7.46
C ASP A 135 -20.72 12.99 -6.98
N MET A 136 -20.01 11.90 -6.64
CA MET A 136 -18.59 11.97 -6.28
C MET A 136 -17.73 12.51 -7.42
N ARG A 137 -17.99 12.05 -8.66
CA ARG A 137 -17.31 12.56 -9.86
C ARG A 137 -17.57 14.06 -10.05
N LYS A 138 -18.82 14.50 -9.88
CA LYS A 138 -19.20 15.93 -9.93
C LYS A 138 -18.51 16.75 -8.83
N ALA A 139 -18.29 16.16 -7.66
CA ALA A 139 -17.55 16.79 -6.57
C ALA A 139 -16.03 16.86 -6.83
N GLY A 140 -15.52 16.20 -7.87
CA GLY A 140 -14.10 16.16 -8.25
C GLY A 140 -13.36 14.89 -7.80
N VAL A 141 -14.07 13.85 -7.35
CA VAL A 141 -13.50 12.58 -6.91
C VAL A 141 -13.88 11.49 -7.91
N ASN A 142 -12.90 10.99 -8.66
CA ASN A 142 -13.09 9.82 -9.50
C ASN A 142 -12.87 8.57 -8.64
N LEU A 143 -13.95 7.89 -8.27
CA LEU A 143 -13.85 6.64 -7.51
C LEU A 143 -13.14 5.57 -8.34
N TYR A 144 -12.17 4.90 -7.73
CA TYR A 144 -11.43 3.79 -8.31
C TYR A 144 -12.26 2.51 -8.29
N ALA A 145 -12.97 2.27 -7.19
CA ALA A 145 -13.77 1.07 -7.00
C ALA A 145 -14.99 1.32 -6.09
N ILE A 146 -15.95 0.41 -6.18
CA ILE A 146 -17.12 0.29 -5.30
C ILE A 146 -17.17 -1.14 -4.77
N SER A 147 -17.37 -1.30 -3.47
CA SER A 147 -17.68 -2.60 -2.88
C SER A 147 -19.13 -3.01 -3.09
N SER A 148 -19.34 -4.32 -3.26
CA SER A 148 -20.66 -4.94 -3.32
C SER A 148 -21.45 -4.75 -2.03
N GLN A 149 -20.78 -4.87 -0.88
CA GLN A 149 -21.35 -4.84 0.47
C GLN A 149 -20.22 -4.98 1.50
N ASN A 150 -20.22 -4.19 2.56
CA ASN A 150 -19.36 -4.41 3.74
C ASN A 150 -19.89 -5.58 4.59
N GLU A 151 -19.04 -6.58 4.89
CA GLU A 151 -19.31 -7.68 5.85
C GLU A 151 -20.65 -8.39 5.63
N PRO A 152 -20.87 -9.01 4.45
CA PRO A 152 -22.14 -9.66 4.13
C PRO A 152 -22.49 -10.86 5.04
N ASP A 153 -21.51 -11.41 5.75
CA ASP A 153 -21.66 -12.48 6.73
C ASP A 153 -21.90 -12.00 8.16
N GLY A 154 -22.01 -10.68 8.36
CA GLY A 154 -22.36 -10.09 9.65
C GLY A 154 -23.82 -10.36 10.07
N THR A 155 -24.12 -9.98 11.31
CA THR A 155 -25.50 -9.86 11.81
C THR A 155 -25.91 -8.38 11.79
N GLY A 156 -27.21 -8.10 11.67
CA GLY A 156 -27.70 -6.73 11.46
C GLY A 156 -28.09 -6.46 10.01
N ASP A 157 -27.86 -5.24 9.52
CA ASP A 157 -28.44 -4.72 8.27
C ASP A 157 -27.54 -4.82 7.02
N ASN A 158 -26.46 -5.58 7.15
CA ASN A 158 -25.44 -5.83 6.15
C ASN A 158 -25.49 -7.24 5.55
N HIS A 159 -26.42 -8.10 5.97
CA HIS A 159 -26.38 -9.53 5.66
C HIS A 159 -26.69 -9.83 4.19
N TYR A 160 -25.96 -10.78 3.60
CA TYR A 160 -26.30 -11.47 2.35
C TYR A 160 -25.79 -12.91 2.44
N GLU A 161 -26.59 -13.88 2.02
CA GLU A 161 -26.08 -15.23 1.77
C GLU A 161 -25.08 -15.22 0.57
N PRO A 162 -24.11 -16.15 0.50
CA PRO A 162 -23.07 -16.14 -0.54
C PRO A 162 -23.59 -16.07 -1.98
N ASP A 163 -24.55 -16.91 -2.35
CA ASP A 163 -25.14 -16.93 -3.70
C ASP A 163 -26.01 -15.69 -3.95
N GLU A 164 -26.59 -15.12 -2.89
CA GLU A 164 -27.39 -13.91 -2.97
C GLU A 164 -26.50 -12.68 -3.26
N LEU A 165 -25.33 -12.57 -2.62
CA LEU A 165 -24.36 -11.52 -2.93
C LEU A 165 -23.80 -11.67 -4.35
N ALA A 166 -23.54 -12.91 -4.79
CA ALA A 166 -23.10 -13.17 -6.17
C ALA A 166 -24.17 -12.73 -7.18
N ARG A 167 -25.45 -13.03 -6.91
CA ARG A 167 -26.58 -12.57 -7.72
C ARG A 167 -26.68 -11.04 -7.73
N TRP A 168 -26.56 -10.39 -6.57
CA TRP A 168 -26.55 -8.93 -6.45
C TRP A 168 -25.49 -8.29 -7.38
N VAL A 169 -24.27 -8.82 -7.36
CA VAL A 169 -23.19 -8.32 -8.23
C VAL A 169 -23.42 -8.65 -9.69
N GLY A 170 -23.77 -9.91 -10.01
CA GLY A 170 -23.91 -10.38 -11.38
C GLY A 170 -25.06 -9.77 -12.16
N ASP A 171 -26.22 -9.62 -11.51
CA ASP A 171 -27.47 -9.29 -12.19
C ASP A 171 -27.84 -7.81 -12.08
N TYR A 172 -27.33 -7.09 -11.07
CA TYR A 172 -27.75 -5.71 -10.78
C TYR A 172 -26.59 -4.73 -10.71
N LEU A 173 -25.68 -4.86 -9.74
CA LEU A 173 -24.61 -3.88 -9.52
C LEU A 173 -23.64 -3.83 -10.71
N GLY A 174 -23.16 -4.98 -11.16
CA GLY A 174 -22.23 -5.12 -12.28
C GLY A 174 -22.75 -4.48 -13.58
N PRO A 175 -23.91 -4.92 -14.11
CA PRO A 175 -24.49 -4.33 -15.31
C PRO A 175 -24.74 -2.82 -15.19
N THR A 176 -25.12 -2.34 -14.00
CA THR A 176 -25.39 -0.91 -13.77
C THR A 176 -24.12 -0.06 -13.81
N LEU A 177 -22.97 -0.61 -13.40
CA LEU A 177 -21.69 0.11 -13.37
C LEU A 177 -20.78 -0.16 -14.59
N ASP A 178 -21.11 -1.13 -15.46
CA ASP A 178 -20.26 -1.61 -16.57
C ASP A 178 -19.69 -0.47 -17.44
N THR A 179 -20.51 0.55 -17.74
CA THR A 179 -20.09 1.68 -18.60
C THR A 179 -19.34 2.79 -17.87
N THR A 180 -19.18 2.69 -16.55
CA THR A 180 -18.55 3.76 -15.74
C THR A 180 -17.04 3.65 -15.68
N GLY A 181 -16.48 2.46 -15.93
CA GLY A 181 -15.06 2.16 -15.74
C GLY A 181 -14.63 2.04 -14.26
N ILE A 182 -15.58 2.07 -13.33
CA ILE A 182 -15.35 1.88 -11.90
C ILE A 182 -15.26 0.39 -11.62
N LYS A 183 -14.24 -0.01 -10.87
CA LYS A 183 -14.04 -1.41 -10.48
C LYS A 183 -15.04 -1.86 -9.42
N ILE A 184 -15.38 -3.14 -9.40
CA ILE A 184 -16.16 -3.74 -8.31
C ILE A 184 -15.27 -4.58 -7.40
N ILE A 185 -15.37 -4.31 -6.10
CA ILE A 185 -14.84 -5.15 -5.03
C ILE A 185 -15.96 -6.04 -4.54
N GLY A 186 -15.75 -7.35 -4.53
CA GLY A 186 -16.55 -8.31 -3.76
C GLY A 186 -15.58 -9.26 -3.08
N THR A 187 -15.79 -9.84 -1.92
CA THR A 187 -17.06 -10.01 -1.24
C THR A 187 -17.06 -9.28 0.11
N GLU A 188 -15.90 -8.82 0.58
CA GLU A 188 -15.67 -8.17 1.87
C GLU A 188 -16.23 -8.95 3.06
N ALA A 189 -16.06 -10.29 3.05
CA ALA A 189 -16.41 -11.13 4.20
C ALA A 189 -15.65 -10.66 5.44
N ILE A 190 -16.28 -10.73 6.62
CA ILE A 190 -15.75 -10.19 7.89
C ILE A 190 -14.43 -10.86 8.30
N ASN A 191 -14.18 -12.10 7.87
CA ASN A 191 -13.00 -12.84 8.26
C ASN A 191 -12.68 -14.00 7.30
N TRP A 192 -11.56 -14.68 7.57
CA TRP A 192 -11.06 -15.80 6.77
C TRP A 192 -11.94 -17.05 6.82
N TYR A 193 -12.87 -17.17 7.79
CA TYR A 193 -13.78 -18.32 7.88
C TYR A 193 -14.93 -18.21 6.87
N GLY A 194 -15.48 -17.01 6.68
CA GLY A 194 -16.57 -16.75 5.75
C GLY A 194 -16.10 -16.66 4.29
N PHE A 195 -14.95 -16.03 4.06
CA PHE A 195 -14.43 -15.76 2.72
C PHE A 195 -14.45 -16.94 1.73
N PRO A 196 -14.06 -18.18 2.09
CA PRO A 196 -14.10 -19.32 1.16
C PRO A 196 -15.47 -19.56 0.52
N ASN A 197 -16.56 -19.36 1.27
CA ASN A 197 -17.92 -19.59 0.80
C ASN A 197 -18.36 -18.52 -0.20
N TYR A 198 -18.10 -17.25 0.09
CA TYR A 198 -18.42 -16.15 -0.81
C TYR A 198 -17.58 -16.19 -2.09
N LYS A 199 -16.28 -16.44 -1.97
CA LYS A 199 -15.42 -16.66 -3.13
C LYS A 199 -15.97 -17.78 -4.02
N LYS A 200 -16.33 -18.93 -3.42
CA LYS A 200 -16.91 -20.06 -4.16
C LYS A 200 -18.20 -19.67 -4.90
N ALA A 201 -19.11 -18.94 -4.25
CA ALA A 201 -20.35 -18.47 -4.88
C ALA A 201 -20.07 -17.57 -6.11
N PHE A 202 -19.10 -16.66 -6.00
CA PHE A 202 -18.71 -15.79 -7.12
C PHE A 202 -18.08 -16.57 -8.28
N PHE A 203 -17.19 -17.53 -8.00
CA PHE A 203 -16.62 -18.38 -9.04
C PHE A 203 -17.64 -19.28 -9.74
N ASN A 204 -18.71 -19.67 -9.03
CA ASN A 204 -19.81 -20.47 -9.60
C ASN A 204 -20.85 -19.62 -10.35
N ASN A 205 -20.79 -18.29 -10.26
CA ASN A 205 -21.68 -17.37 -10.96
C ASN A 205 -20.89 -16.60 -12.05
N PRO A 206 -21.01 -16.95 -13.34
CA PRO A 206 -20.24 -16.31 -14.41
C PRO A 206 -20.44 -14.80 -14.54
N ALA A 207 -21.64 -14.30 -14.24
CA ALA A 207 -21.92 -12.86 -14.27
C ALA A 207 -21.23 -12.14 -13.11
N ALA A 208 -21.30 -12.68 -11.89
CA ALA A 208 -20.61 -12.13 -10.73
C ALA A 208 -19.08 -12.10 -10.93
N LEU A 209 -18.51 -13.22 -11.41
CA LEU A 209 -17.07 -13.32 -11.70
C LEU A 209 -16.63 -12.37 -12.82
N LYS A 210 -17.47 -12.16 -13.85
CA LYS A 210 -17.21 -11.19 -14.92
C LYS A 210 -17.05 -9.78 -14.33
N TYR A 211 -18.00 -9.36 -13.50
CA TYR A 211 -18.10 -7.99 -13.01
C TYR A 211 -17.21 -7.68 -11.81
N THR A 212 -16.77 -8.69 -11.06
CA THR A 212 -15.85 -8.47 -9.93
C THR A 212 -14.43 -8.31 -10.44
N ASP A 213 -13.78 -7.18 -10.15
CA ASP A 213 -12.38 -6.91 -10.50
C ASP A 213 -11.41 -7.28 -9.38
N ILE A 214 -11.89 -7.16 -8.15
CA ILE A 214 -11.10 -7.26 -6.93
C ILE A 214 -11.85 -8.17 -5.96
N PHE A 215 -11.20 -9.24 -5.54
CA PHE A 215 -11.65 -10.01 -4.40
C PHE A 215 -11.26 -9.30 -3.09
N GLY A 216 -12.19 -9.07 -2.18
CA GLY A 216 -11.96 -8.41 -0.89
C GLY A 216 -12.34 -9.29 0.30
N THR A 217 -11.59 -9.21 1.39
CA THR A 217 -11.92 -9.79 2.70
C THR A 217 -11.38 -8.90 3.82
N HIS A 218 -12.00 -8.96 4.98
CA HIS A 218 -11.48 -8.42 6.24
C HIS A 218 -10.69 -9.51 6.99
N GLU A 219 -9.95 -9.11 8.02
CA GLU A 219 -9.09 -10.02 8.82
C GLU A 219 -9.54 -10.15 10.29
N TYR A 220 -10.84 -9.97 10.60
CA TYR A 220 -11.38 -10.09 11.97
C TYR A 220 -11.48 -11.53 12.50
N GLY A 221 -10.55 -12.40 12.10
CA GLY A 221 -10.44 -13.77 12.59
C GLY A 221 -10.01 -14.79 11.53
N GLY A 222 -9.53 -15.93 12.01
CA GLY A 222 -8.98 -16.98 11.17
C GLY A 222 -7.59 -16.65 10.65
N ASP A 223 -6.97 -17.63 10.01
CA ASP A 223 -5.60 -17.50 9.50
C ASP A 223 -5.60 -17.13 8.00
N PRO A 224 -4.68 -16.25 7.56
CA PRO A 224 -4.51 -15.94 6.16
C PRO A 224 -4.21 -17.18 5.31
N ALA A 225 -4.78 -17.21 4.11
CA ALA A 225 -4.68 -18.35 3.19
C ALA A 225 -4.42 -17.89 1.75
N ALA A 226 -3.71 -18.73 1.00
CA ALA A 226 -3.45 -18.50 -0.41
C ALA A 226 -4.64 -18.91 -1.28
N TYR A 227 -5.04 -18.03 -2.20
CA TYR A 227 -6.07 -18.27 -3.21
C TYR A 227 -5.53 -17.92 -4.61
N PRO A 228 -4.57 -18.69 -5.16
CA PRO A 228 -3.94 -18.38 -6.44
C PRO A 228 -4.95 -18.26 -7.60
N GLU A 229 -6.07 -18.99 -7.54
CA GLU A 229 -7.13 -18.96 -8.55
C GLU A 229 -7.74 -17.58 -8.77
N ILE A 230 -7.68 -16.67 -7.77
CA ILE A 230 -8.12 -15.28 -7.90
C ILE A 230 -7.24 -14.55 -8.93
N HIS A 231 -5.92 -14.70 -8.80
CA HIS A 231 -4.95 -14.10 -9.73
C HIS A 231 -4.96 -14.80 -11.09
N GLU A 232 -5.14 -16.11 -11.13
CA GLU A 232 -5.30 -16.89 -12.37
C GLU A 232 -6.53 -16.45 -13.17
N ALA A 233 -7.60 -16.03 -12.48
CA ALA A 233 -8.78 -15.41 -13.08
C ALA A 233 -8.58 -13.94 -13.49
N GLY A 234 -7.37 -13.40 -13.33
CA GLY A 234 -7.01 -12.01 -13.68
C GLY A 234 -7.57 -10.96 -12.72
N LYS A 235 -7.91 -11.35 -11.49
CA LYS A 235 -8.49 -10.47 -10.46
C LYS A 235 -7.45 -10.10 -9.41
N GLU A 236 -7.65 -8.97 -8.74
CA GLU A 236 -6.83 -8.60 -7.57
C GLU A 236 -7.41 -9.24 -6.29
N PHE A 237 -6.60 -9.36 -5.24
CA PHE A 237 -7.04 -9.81 -3.91
C PHE A 237 -6.61 -8.83 -2.83
N TRP A 238 -7.55 -8.24 -2.12
CA TRP A 238 -7.34 -7.14 -1.18
C TRP A 238 -7.78 -7.54 0.23
N GLU A 239 -6.98 -7.15 1.21
CA GLU A 239 -7.47 -6.93 2.55
C GLU A 239 -8.05 -5.50 2.61
N THR A 240 -9.29 -5.37 3.10
CA THR A 240 -10.06 -4.11 2.97
C THR A 240 -10.50 -3.47 4.29
N GLU A 241 -10.35 -4.16 5.41
CA GLU A 241 -10.57 -3.64 6.75
C GLU A 241 -10.07 -4.59 7.84
N VAL A 242 -9.16 -4.10 8.68
CA VAL A 242 -8.88 -4.69 9.99
C VAL A 242 -8.19 -3.69 10.91
N TYR A 243 -8.16 -3.96 12.22
CA TYR A 243 -7.35 -3.23 13.19
C TYR A 243 -6.57 -4.16 14.12
N ASP A 244 -5.84 -3.61 15.10
CA ASP A 244 -5.11 -4.41 16.10
C ASP A 244 -6.07 -5.16 17.04
N LEU A 245 -6.27 -6.45 16.80
CA LEU A 245 -7.12 -7.35 17.60
C LEU A 245 -6.43 -7.89 18.86
N GLY A 246 -5.11 -7.69 18.99
CA GLY A 246 -4.31 -8.32 20.04
C GLY A 246 -4.23 -7.51 21.34
N SER A 247 -4.78 -6.30 21.37
CA SER A 247 -4.68 -5.41 22.54
C SER A 247 -6.01 -5.10 23.19
N ASN A 248 -6.09 -5.42 24.48
CA ASN A 248 -7.26 -5.17 25.34
C ASN A 248 -7.33 -3.73 25.88
N LYS A 249 -6.30 -2.91 25.63
CA LYS A 249 -6.22 -1.50 25.99
C LYS A 249 -5.55 -0.74 24.85
N GLU A 250 -5.84 0.55 24.73
CA GLU A 250 -5.19 1.37 23.72
C GLU A 250 -3.66 1.28 23.82
N ASP A 251 -3.03 0.95 22.69
CA ASP A 251 -1.59 0.93 22.50
C ASP A 251 -1.27 1.78 21.27
N VAL A 252 -0.79 3.00 21.52
CA VAL A 252 -0.38 3.96 20.49
C VAL A 252 1.07 3.72 20.00
N GLY A 253 1.78 2.79 20.64
CA GLY A 253 3.22 2.54 20.47
C GLY A 253 3.55 1.33 19.59
N MET A 254 4.80 0.87 19.65
CA MET A 254 5.30 -0.20 18.77
C MET A 254 4.68 -1.57 19.04
N GLY A 255 4.04 -1.82 20.18
CA GLY A 255 3.38 -3.11 20.42
C GLY A 255 2.27 -3.36 19.39
N SER A 256 1.36 -2.41 19.28
CA SER A 256 0.26 -2.37 18.30
C SER A 256 0.77 -2.24 16.89
N ALA A 257 1.75 -1.37 16.67
CA ALA A 257 2.34 -1.20 15.35
C ALA A 257 2.98 -2.49 14.82
N LEU A 258 3.73 -3.24 15.65
CA LEU A 258 4.32 -4.51 15.21
C LEU A 258 3.25 -5.58 14.95
N ARG A 259 2.15 -5.64 15.71
CA ARG A 259 1.03 -6.55 15.40
C ARG A 259 0.43 -6.25 14.03
N VAL A 260 0.13 -4.97 13.75
CA VAL A 260 -0.35 -4.51 12.45
C VAL A 260 0.64 -4.83 11.33
N ALA A 261 1.93 -4.55 11.53
CA ALA A 261 2.96 -4.84 10.53
C ALA A 261 3.10 -6.34 10.25
N ASN A 262 2.93 -7.19 11.26
CA ASN A 262 2.91 -8.65 11.08
C ASN A 262 1.70 -9.11 10.27
N MET A 263 0.52 -8.50 10.44
CA MET A 263 -0.67 -8.79 9.63
C MET A 263 -0.42 -8.42 8.17
N ILE A 264 0.10 -7.21 7.90
CA ILE A 264 0.50 -6.77 6.55
C ILE A 264 1.50 -7.78 5.92
N HIS A 265 2.51 -8.21 6.68
CA HIS A 265 3.47 -9.19 6.20
C HIS A 265 2.78 -10.50 5.78
N ASP A 266 1.89 -11.02 6.61
CA ASP A 266 1.26 -12.32 6.37
C ASP A 266 0.27 -12.24 5.19
N ALA A 267 -0.53 -11.16 5.09
CA ALA A 267 -1.36 -10.87 3.93
C ALA A 267 -0.55 -10.84 2.61
N LEU A 268 0.63 -10.22 2.63
CA LEU A 268 1.48 -10.11 1.44
C LEU A 268 2.24 -11.40 1.10
N THR A 269 2.63 -12.20 2.09
CA THR A 269 3.54 -13.34 1.89
C THR A 269 2.89 -14.71 1.92
N ILE A 270 1.72 -14.84 2.54
CA ILE A 270 0.90 -16.05 2.57
C ILE A 270 -0.20 -15.94 1.51
N SER A 271 -0.99 -14.88 1.59
CA SER A 271 -2.20 -14.72 0.75
C SER A 271 -1.92 -14.09 -0.62
N ASN A 272 -0.72 -13.53 -0.82
CA ASN A 272 -0.34 -12.77 -2.02
C ASN A 272 -1.33 -11.63 -2.34
N MET A 273 -1.82 -10.93 -1.31
CA MET A 273 -2.74 -9.81 -1.50
C MET A 273 -2.04 -8.62 -2.18
N ASN A 274 -2.77 -7.91 -3.03
CA ASN A 274 -2.31 -6.73 -3.75
C ASN A 274 -2.42 -5.45 -2.91
N ALA A 275 -3.35 -5.41 -1.95
CA ALA A 275 -3.56 -4.25 -1.09
C ALA A 275 -3.97 -4.65 0.33
N TRP A 276 -3.77 -3.71 1.26
CA TRP A 276 -4.11 -3.85 2.68
C TRP A 276 -4.59 -2.52 3.26
N HIS A 277 -5.63 -2.56 4.09
CA HIS A 277 -6.29 -1.41 4.68
C HIS A 277 -6.43 -1.54 6.20
N PHE A 278 -5.91 -0.53 6.90
CA PHE A 278 -6.29 -0.36 8.30
C PHE A 278 -7.73 0.14 8.38
N TRP A 279 -8.45 -0.22 9.45
CA TRP A 279 -9.85 0.16 9.60
C TRP A 279 -10.03 1.67 9.58
N TRP A 280 -9.68 2.38 10.65
CA TRP A 280 -10.04 3.79 10.77
C TRP A 280 -8.87 4.74 10.85
N ILE A 281 -9.04 5.94 10.31
CA ILE A 281 -8.13 7.06 10.57
C ILE A 281 -8.34 7.61 11.99
N TYR A 282 -9.59 7.81 12.42
CA TYR A 282 -9.94 8.45 13.70
C TYR A 282 -10.74 7.47 14.57
N SER A 283 -10.39 7.42 15.86
CA SER A 283 -11.09 6.56 16.83
C SER A 283 -12.51 7.07 17.10
N CYS A 284 -13.45 6.16 17.35
CA CYS A 284 -14.69 6.56 18.02
C CYS A 284 -14.40 6.98 19.47
N SER A 285 -15.42 7.56 20.11
CA SER A 285 -15.35 7.99 21.51
C SER A 285 -15.31 6.84 22.52
N GLU A 286 -15.74 5.62 22.15
CA GLU A 286 -15.82 4.48 23.07
C GLU A 286 -14.44 3.92 23.42
N PRO A 287 -14.10 3.67 24.70
CA PRO A 287 -12.80 3.14 25.15
C PRO A 287 -12.29 1.90 24.40
N SER A 288 -13.20 1.08 23.88
CA SER A 288 -12.87 -0.10 23.07
C SER A 288 -12.34 0.23 21.67
N CYS A 289 -12.59 1.42 21.14
CA CYS A 289 -12.16 1.84 19.80
C CYS A 289 -10.69 2.26 19.71
N GLY A 290 -9.98 2.43 20.82
CA GLY A 290 -8.63 3.03 20.81
C GLY A 290 -7.62 2.27 19.94
N ASN A 291 -7.80 0.95 19.74
CA ASN A 291 -6.97 0.16 18.82
C ASN A 291 -7.46 0.09 17.38
N GLY A 292 -8.67 0.58 17.14
CA GLY A 292 -9.34 0.63 15.84
C GLY A 292 -8.89 1.75 14.93
N ALA A 293 -8.03 2.67 15.39
CA ALA A 293 -7.70 3.89 14.64
C ALA A 293 -6.20 4.22 14.53
N LEU A 294 -5.85 4.99 13.50
CA LEU A 294 -4.47 5.48 13.29
C LEU A 294 -4.12 6.68 14.18
N TRP A 295 -5.12 7.40 14.69
CA TRP A 295 -4.96 8.44 15.71
C TRP A 295 -5.35 7.93 17.10
N PRO A 296 -4.71 8.44 18.16
CA PRO A 296 -5.10 8.13 19.53
C PRO A 296 -6.56 8.51 19.83
N GLN A 297 -7.15 7.79 20.77
CA GLN A 297 -8.45 8.06 21.33
C GLN A 297 -8.45 9.33 22.21
N GLY A 298 -9.55 10.09 22.18
CA GLY A 298 -9.96 10.94 23.30
C GLY A 298 -9.07 12.15 23.66
N GLN A 299 -8.06 12.49 22.87
CA GLN A 299 -7.20 13.66 23.13
C GLN A 299 -7.68 14.91 22.38
N GLY A 300 -8.90 15.37 22.65
CA GLY A 300 -9.45 16.56 21.97
C GLY A 300 -9.53 16.39 20.46
N ASN A 301 -9.67 17.49 19.71
CA ASN A 301 -9.68 17.45 18.25
C ASN A 301 -8.43 16.69 17.75
N PRO A 302 -8.55 15.54 17.04
CA PRO A 302 -7.40 14.73 16.58
C PRO A 302 -6.42 15.52 15.72
N ASP A 303 -6.83 16.69 15.21
CA ASP A 303 -5.97 17.67 14.56
C ASP A 303 -4.78 18.17 15.42
N ASN A 304 -4.85 18.03 16.75
CA ASN A 304 -3.82 18.49 17.70
C ASN A 304 -2.90 17.37 18.22
N VAL A 305 -3.09 16.13 17.77
CA VAL A 305 -2.39 14.95 18.30
C VAL A 305 -1.57 14.30 17.19
N GLU A 306 -0.40 13.79 17.55
CA GLU A 306 0.42 13.01 16.61
C GLU A 306 -0.21 11.63 16.38
N PRO A 307 -0.15 11.09 15.15
CA PRO A 307 -0.66 9.76 14.85
C PRO A 307 0.13 8.67 15.60
N THR A 308 -0.54 7.54 15.82
CA THR A 308 0.05 6.36 16.48
C THR A 308 1.17 5.74 15.65
N LYS A 309 1.99 4.89 16.27
CA LYS A 309 3.03 4.13 15.57
C LYS A 309 2.44 3.20 14.48
N ARG A 310 1.15 2.84 14.55
CA ARG A 310 0.46 2.07 13.50
C ARG A 310 0.53 2.77 12.13
N LEU A 311 0.33 4.08 12.07
CA LEU A 311 0.44 4.82 10.81
C LEU A 311 1.86 4.74 10.24
N TRP A 312 2.85 4.93 11.10
CA TRP A 312 4.25 5.01 10.66
C TRP A 312 4.80 3.67 10.21
N VAL A 313 4.42 2.56 10.84
CA VAL A 313 4.78 1.22 10.35
C VAL A 313 4.06 0.87 9.06
N MET A 314 2.83 1.33 8.82
CA MET A 314 2.22 1.20 7.49
C MET A 314 3.03 1.96 6.45
N GLY A 315 3.53 3.15 6.81
CA GLY A 315 4.44 3.96 6.01
C GLY A 315 5.72 3.23 5.58
N ASN A 316 6.26 2.35 6.43
CA ASN A 316 7.39 1.48 6.07
C ASN A 316 7.09 0.57 4.86
N PHE A 317 5.82 0.28 4.57
CA PHE A 317 5.41 -0.38 3.34
C PHE A 317 5.02 0.64 2.26
N SER A 318 4.06 1.52 2.54
CA SER A 318 3.37 2.32 1.51
C SER A 318 4.22 3.36 0.80
N ARG A 319 5.30 3.86 1.40
CA ARG A 319 6.24 4.76 0.72
C ARG A 319 7.12 4.06 -0.32
N PHE A 320 7.35 2.75 -0.15
CA PHE A 320 8.39 2.04 -0.90
C PHE A 320 7.80 0.94 -1.80
N ALA A 321 6.77 0.24 -1.34
CA ALA A 321 5.93 -0.64 -2.13
C ALA A 321 4.82 0.17 -2.84
N ARG A 322 5.20 1.14 -3.67
CA ARG A 322 4.26 2.01 -4.39
C ARG A 322 3.33 1.22 -5.32
N PRO A 323 2.14 1.75 -5.66
CA PRO A 323 1.27 1.15 -6.66
C PRO A 323 2.02 0.82 -7.94
N GLY A 324 1.97 -0.44 -8.33
CA GLY A 324 2.61 -0.98 -9.50
C GLY A 324 3.96 -1.66 -9.26
N SER A 325 4.55 -1.55 -8.07
CA SER A 325 5.71 -2.33 -7.66
C SER A 325 5.37 -3.83 -7.62
N TRP A 326 6.38 -4.68 -7.80
CA TRP A 326 6.26 -6.13 -7.67
C TRP A 326 6.80 -6.56 -6.31
N ARG A 327 6.06 -7.39 -5.57
CA ARG A 327 6.68 -8.14 -4.47
C ARG A 327 7.63 -9.16 -5.08
N ILE A 328 8.87 -9.20 -4.62
CA ILE A 328 9.89 -10.16 -5.05
C ILE A 328 10.21 -11.15 -3.93
N ASP A 329 10.86 -12.25 -4.27
CA ASP A 329 11.22 -13.26 -3.27
C ASP A 329 12.32 -12.75 -2.35
N ALA A 330 12.16 -13.03 -1.06
CA ALA A 330 13.16 -12.75 -0.05
C ALA A 330 13.08 -13.80 1.07
N THR A 331 14.17 -13.98 1.83
CA THR A 331 14.15 -14.78 3.06
C THR A 331 13.09 -14.23 4.02
N LYS A 332 11.92 -14.88 4.12
CA LYS A 332 10.76 -14.35 4.87
C LYS A 332 10.99 -14.25 6.38
N ASN A 333 11.68 -15.22 6.97
CA ASN A 333 11.93 -15.31 8.43
C ASN A 333 13.40 -15.69 8.68
N PRO A 334 14.35 -14.74 8.57
CA PRO A 334 15.78 -15.04 8.75
C PRO A 334 16.13 -15.46 10.18
N GLU A 335 15.38 -14.97 11.17
CA GLU A 335 15.49 -15.34 12.58
C GLU A 335 14.09 -15.39 13.23
N ARG A 336 14.02 -15.98 14.42
CA ARG A 336 12.81 -15.92 15.25
C ARG A 336 12.44 -14.46 15.55
N ASP A 337 11.15 -14.14 15.45
CA ASP A 337 10.57 -12.81 15.67
C ASP A 337 11.07 -11.72 14.70
N VAL A 338 11.68 -12.13 13.58
CA VAL A 338 12.08 -11.23 12.48
C VAL A 338 11.38 -11.65 11.20
N LYS A 339 10.65 -10.73 10.59
CA LYS A 339 9.95 -10.96 9.31
C LYS A 339 10.43 -9.99 8.24
N VAL A 340 10.44 -10.44 6.97
CA VAL A 340 11.00 -9.66 5.85
C VAL A 340 10.15 -9.76 4.60
N THR A 341 9.96 -8.62 3.92
CA THR A 341 9.43 -8.56 2.55
C THR A 341 10.33 -7.71 1.67
N ALA A 342 10.29 -7.93 0.35
CA ALA A 342 11.02 -7.13 -0.62
C ALA A 342 10.16 -6.75 -1.82
N TYR A 343 10.42 -5.58 -2.39
CA TYR A 343 9.66 -5.01 -3.50
C TYR A 343 10.60 -4.40 -4.52
N ARG A 344 10.32 -4.66 -5.80
CA ARG A 344 10.96 -3.98 -6.93
C ARG A 344 10.03 -2.92 -7.47
N ASP A 345 10.53 -1.71 -7.64
CA ASP A 345 9.73 -0.62 -8.22
C ASP A 345 9.31 -0.93 -9.66
N SER A 346 8.23 -0.28 -10.11
CA SER A 346 7.69 -0.48 -11.45
C SER A 346 8.65 -0.08 -12.58
N LEU A 347 9.57 0.85 -12.31
CA LEU A 347 10.61 1.27 -13.25
C LEU A 347 11.86 0.38 -13.21
N LYS A 348 11.91 -0.61 -12.30
CA LYS A 348 13.02 -1.56 -12.14
C LYS A 348 14.36 -0.86 -11.85
N THR A 349 14.31 0.24 -11.10
CA THR A 349 15.45 1.07 -10.69
C THR A 349 15.78 0.96 -9.20
N LYS A 350 14.87 0.45 -8.38
CA LYS A 350 14.99 0.39 -6.93
C LYS A 350 14.46 -0.92 -6.36
N ILE A 351 15.03 -1.30 -5.22
CA ILE A 351 14.51 -2.37 -4.38
C ILE A 351 14.28 -1.82 -2.98
N ALA A 352 13.14 -2.13 -2.40
CA ALA A 352 12.86 -1.87 -0.99
C ALA A 352 12.80 -3.20 -0.24
N VAL A 353 13.53 -3.31 0.87
CA VAL A 353 13.43 -4.44 1.80
C VAL A 353 12.87 -3.93 3.12
N VAL A 354 11.73 -4.47 3.54
CA VAL A 354 11.08 -4.14 4.83
C VAL A 354 11.41 -5.24 5.82
N ILE A 355 12.05 -4.87 6.93
CA ILE A 355 12.41 -5.74 8.04
C ILE A 355 11.55 -5.37 9.24
N LEU A 356 10.83 -6.35 9.79
CA LEU A 356 10.09 -6.23 11.03
C LEU A 356 10.87 -6.95 12.11
N ASN A 357 11.49 -6.20 13.02
CA ASN A 357 12.22 -6.76 14.15
C ASN A 357 11.35 -6.67 15.41
N SER A 358 10.69 -7.78 15.78
CA SER A 358 9.87 -7.85 16.99
C SER A 358 10.69 -8.25 18.24
N LYS A 359 12.01 -8.49 18.09
CA LYS A 359 12.91 -8.80 19.20
C LYS A 359 13.14 -7.55 20.07
N ASN A 360 13.55 -7.78 21.32
CA ASN A 360 13.98 -6.73 22.25
C ASN A 360 15.48 -6.37 22.10
N GLU A 361 16.11 -6.80 21.02
CA GLU A 361 17.51 -6.53 20.69
C GLU A 361 17.65 -6.20 19.20
N GLU A 362 18.80 -5.63 18.83
CA GLU A 362 19.13 -5.32 17.44
C GLU A 362 19.21 -6.61 16.59
N PHE A 363 18.70 -6.54 15.37
CA PHE A 363 18.84 -7.60 14.37
C PHE A 363 19.83 -7.16 13.28
N LYS A 364 20.89 -7.95 13.08
CA LYS A 364 21.90 -7.68 12.05
C LYS A 364 21.57 -8.46 10.79
N ALA A 365 21.29 -7.73 9.71
CA ALA A 365 20.98 -8.27 8.41
C ALA A 365 22.16 -8.09 7.45
N ASP A 366 22.61 -9.18 6.84
CA ASP A 366 23.43 -9.15 5.63
C ASP A 366 22.51 -9.39 4.43
N PHE A 367 22.61 -8.56 3.38
CA PHE A 367 21.76 -8.67 2.19
C PHE A 367 22.53 -9.33 1.04
N ASP A 368 21.97 -10.39 0.49
CA ASP A 368 22.48 -11.09 -0.70
C ASP A 368 21.50 -10.91 -1.87
N PHE A 369 21.98 -10.33 -2.96
CA PHE A 369 21.23 -10.12 -4.21
C PHE A 369 21.78 -10.98 -5.36
N GLY A 370 22.53 -12.03 -5.02
CA GLY A 370 23.25 -12.88 -5.96
C GLY A 370 24.25 -12.08 -6.79
N SER A 371 24.19 -12.23 -8.11
CA SER A 371 25.06 -11.49 -9.03
C SER A 371 24.63 -10.04 -9.27
N THR A 372 23.55 -9.56 -8.65
CA THR A 372 23.04 -8.21 -8.90
C THR A 372 23.86 -7.18 -8.16
N LYS A 373 24.41 -6.20 -8.90
CA LYS A 373 25.11 -5.06 -8.30
C LYS A 373 24.12 -4.08 -7.67
N ILE A 374 24.34 -3.78 -6.41
CA ILE A 374 23.52 -2.85 -5.62
C ILE A 374 24.35 -1.63 -5.24
N GLY A 375 23.74 -0.44 -5.33
CA GLY A 375 24.35 0.80 -4.88
C GLY A 375 24.13 1.06 -3.39
N ASN A 376 24.56 2.24 -2.94
CA ASN A 376 24.28 2.71 -1.58
C ASN A 376 22.78 2.70 -1.27
N PHE A 377 22.45 2.60 0.01
CA PHE A 377 21.07 2.56 0.46
C PHE A 377 20.83 3.49 1.64
N LYS A 378 19.55 3.77 1.90
CA LYS A 378 19.12 4.52 3.08
C LYS A 378 18.11 3.70 3.89
N PRO A 379 18.27 3.63 5.22
CA PRO A 379 17.28 3.04 6.10
C PRO A 379 16.22 4.07 6.51
N TYR A 380 15.00 3.58 6.73
CA TYR A 380 13.86 4.34 7.20
C TYR A 380 13.23 3.62 8.38
N VAL A 381 13.36 4.19 9.59
CA VAL A 381 13.09 3.48 10.84
C VAL A 381 11.85 4.03 11.53
N THR A 382 10.94 3.13 11.88
CA THR A 382 9.88 3.35 12.87
C THR A 382 10.15 2.44 14.07
N ASP A 383 10.39 3.06 15.22
CA ASP A 383 10.62 2.40 16.52
C ASP A 383 9.94 3.24 17.61
N ASP A 384 10.20 2.99 18.90
CA ASP A 384 9.57 3.77 19.98
C ASP A 384 9.86 5.29 19.91
N ASN A 385 11.01 5.70 19.37
CA ASN A 385 11.47 7.10 19.36
C ASN A 385 11.37 7.76 17.98
N ASN A 386 11.22 6.99 16.91
CA ASN A 386 11.32 7.45 15.53
C ASN A 386 10.05 7.10 14.75
N ASN A 387 9.63 8.03 13.90
CA ASN A 387 8.48 7.89 13.00
C ASN A 387 9.00 7.94 11.57
N LEU A 388 9.19 6.78 10.93
CA LEU A 388 9.68 6.67 9.56
C LEU A 388 10.91 7.55 9.27
N LYS A 389 11.82 7.60 10.24
CA LYS A 389 12.96 8.51 10.21
C LYS A 389 13.99 8.01 9.21
N GLU A 390 14.34 8.87 8.25
CA GLU A 390 15.45 8.63 7.33
C GLU A 390 16.77 8.63 8.11
N GLY A 391 17.53 7.55 7.97
CA GLY A 391 18.89 7.44 8.50
C GLY A 391 19.95 7.89 7.48
N ASN A 392 21.21 7.86 7.93
CA ASN A 392 22.34 8.18 7.06
C ASN A 392 22.48 7.13 5.93
N GLU A 393 22.94 7.58 4.77
CA GLU A 393 23.27 6.69 3.66
C GLU A 393 24.38 5.69 4.07
N VAL A 394 24.12 4.41 3.82
CA VAL A 394 25.08 3.32 4.03
C VAL A 394 25.74 3.00 2.70
N LYS A 395 27.07 3.08 2.68
CA LYS A 395 27.86 2.74 1.49
C LYS A 395 27.96 1.23 1.34
N VAL A 396 27.69 0.75 0.12
CA VAL A 396 27.88 -0.65 -0.26
C VAL A 396 29.22 -0.77 -0.98
N ASP A 397 30.04 -1.73 -0.56
CA ASP A 397 31.29 -2.12 -1.21
C ASP A 397 31.38 -3.64 -1.33
N ASP A 398 32.46 -4.16 -1.93
CA ASP A 398 32.66 -5.60 -2.19
C ASP A 398 32.62 -6.48 -0.92
N THR A 399 32.67 -5.89 0.28
CA THR A 399 32.72 -6.60 1.56
C THR A 399 31.53 -6.32 2.47
N LYS A 400 30.72 -5.28 2.18
CA LYS A 400 29.70 -4.81 3.11
C LYS A 400 28.41 -4.40 2.40
N CYS A 401 27.38 -5.22 2.60
CA CYS A 401 25.98 -4.90 2.30
C CYS A 401 25.13 -5.32 3.50
N SER A 402 25.25 -4.60 4.61
CA SER A 402 24.62 -4.99 5.88
C SER A 402 24.03 -3.82 6.65
N TYR A 403 22.99 -4.09 7.42
CA TYR A 403 22.31 -3.11 8.26
C TYR A 403 21.84 -3.72 9.58
N SER A 404 21.87 -2.91 10.63
CA SER A 404 21.43 -3.24 11.98
C SER A 404 20.04 -2.64 12.23
N ALA A 405 18.99 -3.46 12.15
CA ALA A 405 17.62 -3.05 12.45
C ALA A 405 17.44 -2.94 13.98
N PRO A 406 17.02 -1.77 14.51
CA PRO A 406 16.82 -1.59 15.95
C PRO A 406 15.82 -2.60 16.54
N ALA A 407 15.92 -2.83 17.85
CA ALA A 407 14.93 -3.59 18.60
C ALA A 407 13.53 -3.00 18.42
N ARG A 408 12.50 -3.86 18.43
CA ARG A 408 11.08 -3.47 18.34
C ARG A 408 10.81 -2.42 17.26
N SER A 409 11.22 -2.70 16.02
CA SER A 409 11.18 -1.72 14.94
C SER A 409 10.61 -2.30 13.63
N ALA A 410 10.08 -1.41 12.80
CA ALA A 410 9.94 -1.63 11.36
C ALA A 410 10.99 -0.77 10.66
N THR A 411 11.83 -1.39 9.83
CA THR A 411 12.85 -0.69 9.07
C THR A 411 12.72 -1.01 7.60
N THR A 412 12.66 0.01 6.75
CA THR A 412 12.71 -0.15 5.30
C THR A 412 14.05 0.31 4.79
N VAL A 413 14.74 -0.56 4.05
CA VAL A 413 15.99 -0.24 3.37
C VAL A 413 15.70 -0.09 1.88
N GLU A 414 15.92 1.11 1.33
CA GLU A 414 15.78 1.38 -0.10
C GLU A 414 17.14 1.34 -0.78
N PHE A 415 17.32 0.36 -1.65
CA PHE A 415 18.50 0.15 -2.47
C PHE A 415 18.30 0.73 -3.87
N ILE A 416 19.31 1.41 -4.38
CA ILE A 416 19.36 1.82 -5.79
C ILE A 416 20.04 0.70 -6.58
N LEU A 417 19.38 0.21 -7.63
CA LEU A 417 20.01 -0.77 -8.53
C LEU A 417 21.13 -0.10 -9.32
N TRP A 418 22.33 -0.66 -9.23
CA TRP A 418 23.46 -0.12 -9.99
C TRP A 418 23.27 -0.48 -11.47
N GLN A 419 23.16 0.53 -12.33
CA GLN A 419 23.17 0.33 -13.78
C GLN A 419 24.49 0.86 -14.32
N GLU A 420 25.27 0.01 -15.00
CA GLU A 420 26.35 0.51 -15.85
C GLU A 420 25.73 1.44 -16.90
N PRO A 421 26.31 2.63 -17.13
CA PRO A 421 25.91 3.45 -18.25
C PRO A 421 26.25 2.69 -19.54
N LYS A 422 25.27 2.00 -20.13
CA LYS A 422 25.36 1.54 -21.52
C LYS A 422 25.25 2.77 -22.43
N VAL A 423 26.34 3.51 -22.55
CA VAL A 423 26.52 4.49 -23.63
C VAL A 423 27.33 3.79 -24.72
N GLU A 424 26.65 3.16 -25.67
CA GLU A 424 27.26 3.03 -27.00
C GLU A 424 27.00 4.35 -27.75
N PRO A 425 28.05 5.08 -28.18
CA PRO A 425 27.86 6.24 -29.03
C PRO A 425 27.26 5.80 -30.36
N PRO A 426 26.19 6.44 -30.86
CA PRO A 426 25.75 6.23 -32.24
C PRO A 426 26.89 6.63 -33.18
N LYS A 427 27.27 5.72 -34.08
CA LYS A 427 28.20 6.01 -35.19
C LYS A 427 27.64 7.18 -36.01
N ASP A 428 28.50 8.16 -36.26
CA ASP A 428 28.23 9.34 -37.09
C ASP A 428 27.61 8.96 -38.44
N SER A 429 26.56 9.69 -38.82
CA SER A 429 26.27 9.93 -40.23
C SER A 429 26.09 11.44 -40.44
N THR A 430 27.09 12.02 -41.07
CA THR A 430 27.15 13.40 -41.56
C THR A 430 26.06 13.69 -42.58
N ALA A 431 25.23 14.72 -42.34
CA ALA A 431 24.64 15.53 -43.40
C ALA A 431 24.20 16.89 -42.85
N SER A 432 24.96 17.92 -43.17
CA SER A 432 24.58 19.32 -43.03
C SER A 432 23.73 19.76 -44.23
N ILE A 433 22.57 20.41 -44.00
CA ILE A 433 21.97 21.33 -44.98
C ILE A 433 21.45 22.57 -44.23
N ALA A 434 21.76 23.74 -44.81
CA ALA A 434 21.55 25.07 -44.27
C ALA A 434 20.15 25.66 -44.56
N PHE A 435 19.91 26.81 -43.92
CA PHE A 435 18.68 27.56 -43.66
C PHE A 435 17.79 28.01 -44.84
N GLY A 436 16.48 28.17 -44.54
CA GLY A 436 15.57 29.09 -45.21
C GLY A 436 14.48 29.60 -44.23
N ARG A 437 14.41 30.92 -44.02
CA ARG A 437 13.39 31.60 -43.19
C ARG A 437 12.05 31.70 -43.94
N LEU A 438 10.95 31.39 -43.26
CA LEU A 438 9.59 31.84 -43.56
C LEU A 438 8.83 32.06 -42.24
N SER A 439 8.31 33.28 -42.07
CA SER A 439 7.34 33.72 -41.06
C SER A 439 5.92 33.58 -41.67
N VAL A 440 4.80 33.20 -41.03
CA VAL A 440 4.17 33.49 -39.71
C VAL A 440 3.15 32.32 -39.37
N PRO A 441 2.19 32.42 -38.41
CA PRO A 441 2.11 31.68 -37.13
C PRO A 441 1.07 30.54 -37.06
N GLN A 442 1.34 29.53 -36.23
CA GLN A 442 0.36 28.62 -35.64
C GLN A 442 1.07 27.96 -34.45
N SER A 443 0.40 27.76 -33.32
CA SER A 443 0.94 26.98 -32.18
C SER A 443 1.19 25.55 -32.63
N ARG A 444 2.34 25.30 -33.26
CA ARG A 444 2.78 23.96 -33.61
C ARG A 444 3.27 23.33 -32.33
N GLN A 445 2.41 22.53 -31.71
CA GLN A 445 2.87 21.55 -30.74
C GLN A 445 3.93 20.69 -31.43
N SER A 446 5.10 20.67 -30.82
CA SER A 446 6.21 19.84 -31.21
C SER A 446 6.10 18.50 -30.48
N SER A 447 6.42 17.42 -31.19
CA SER A 447 6.43 16.08 -30.63
C SER A 447 7.78 15.77 -29.99
N TYR A 448 7.76 15.50 -28.69
CA TYR A 448 8.94 15.14 -27.90
C TYR A 448 8.89 13.68 -27.52
N LYS A 449 9.87 12.92 -28.01
CA LYS A 449 10.14 11.58 -27.49
C LYS A 449 10.91 11.74 -26.19
N VAL A 450 10.31 11.23 -25.12
CA VAL A 450 10.87 11.27 -23.78
C VAL A 450 11.39 9.89 -23.44
N PHE A 451 12.62 9.87 -22.95
CA PHE A 451 13.32 8.69 -22.53
C PHE A 451 13.78 8.87 -21.09
N SER A 452 13.92 7.76 -20.38
CA SER A 452 14.60 7.72 -19.09
C SER A 452 16.06 8.15 -19.22
N PRO A 453 16.78 8.45 -18.11
CA PRO A 453 18.22 8.71 -18.13
C PRO A 453 19.06 7.62 -18.81
N ILE A 454 18.51 6.40 -18.85
CA ILE A 454 19.16 5.19 -19.36
C ILE A 454 18.72 4.85 -20.80
N GLY A 455 17.99 5.75 -21.47
CA GLY A 455 17.63 5.61 -22.88
C GLY A 455 16.36 4.80 -23.15
N SER A 456 15.72 4.21 -22.13
CA SER A 456 14.42 3.54 -22.31
C SER A 456 13.35 4.53 -22.72
N PHE A 457 12.63 4.24 -23.80
CA PHE A 457 11.53 5.06 -24.28
C PHE A 457 10.37 5.06 -23.27
N ILE A 458 9.96 6.25 -22.85
CA ILE A 458 8.86 6.44 -21.89
C ILE A 458 7.56 6.76 -22.63
N GLY A 459 7.63 7.65 -23.62
CA GLY A 459 6.45 8.07 -24.36
C GLY A 459 6.72 9.26 -25.25
N GLU A 460 5.70 9.62 -26.03
CA GLU A 460 5.73 10.77 -26.93
C GLU A 460 4.74 11.82 -26.43
N PHE A 461 5.23 13.05 -26.25
CA PHE A 461 4.53 14.15 -25.60
C PHE A 461 4.42 15.33 -26.54
N GLN A 462 3.27 15.99 -26.55
CA GLN A 462 3.06 17.20 -27.34
C GLN A 462 3.25 18.44 -26.46
N ALA A 463 4.07 19.39 -26.90
CA ALA A 463 4.25 20.68 -26.22
C ALA A 463 4.67 21.77 -27.23
N GLU A 464 4.28 23.03 -27.03
CA GLU A 464 4.67 24.10 -27.96
C GLU A 464 6.19 24.35 -27.95
N HIS A 465 6.79 24.26 -26.75
CA HIS A 465 8.25 24.31 -26.58
C HIS A 465 8.70 23.55 -25.32
N ILE A 466 10.01 23.28 -25.22
CA ILE A 466 10.63 22.47 -24.15
C ILE A 466 10.32 22.96 -22.72
N GLY A 467 9.98 24.24 -22.55
CA GLY A 467 9.54 24.79 -21.25
C GLY A 467 8.22 24.21 -20.76
N GLU A 468 7.29 23.92 -21.66
CA GLU A 468 5.96 23.38 -21.38
C GLU A 468 5.92 21.85 -21.38
N LEU A 469 6.91 21.21 -21.99
CA LEU A 469 7.07 19.76 -21.96
C LEU A 469 7.11 19.21 -20.53
N ARG A 470 7.68 19.97 -19.59
CA ARG A 470 7.69 19.63 -18.17
C ARG A 470 6.27 19.46 -17.62
N ASN A 471 5.37 20.38 -17.94
CA ASN A 471 3.99 20.32 -17.46
C ASN A 471 3.27 19.10 -18.04
N ALA A 472 3.44 18.84 -19.35
CA ALA A 472 2.86 17.66 -19.99
C ALA A 472 3.38 16.35 -19.37
N MET A 473 4.67 16.27 -19.06
CA MET A 473 5.29 15.11 -18.40
C MET A 473 4.77 14.94 -16.97
N THR A 474 4.68 16.01 -16.18
CA THR A 474 4.14 15.96 -14.81
C THR A 474 2.67 15.58 -14.81
N SER A 475 1.85 16.14 -15.72
CA SER A 475 0.44 15.78 -15.87
C SER A 475 0.23 14.32 -16.28
N ALA A 476 1.22 13.70 -16.93
CA ALA A 476 1.23 12.27 -17.25
C ALA A 476 1.81 11.40 -16.12
N GLY A 477 2.11 11.97 -14.96
CA GLY A 477 2.56 11.23 -13.77
C GLY A 477 4.06 10.94 -13.72
N LEU A 478 4.87 11.58 -14.57
CA LEU A 478 6.34 11.46 -14.46
C LEU A 478 6.83 12.20 -13.22
N GLY A 479 7.59 11.50 -12.38
CA GLY A 479 8.14 12.04 -11.13
C GLY A 479 9.37 12.94 -11.35
N ARG A 480 9.80 13.63 -10.29
CA ARG A 480 11.05 14.41 -10.27
C ARG A 480 12.22 13.54 -10.70
N GLY A 481 13.04 14.05 -11.61
CA GLY A 481 14.13 13.27 -12.16
C GLY A 481 14.78 13.89 -13.38
N VAL A 482 15.78 13.20 -13.90
CA VAL A 482 16.41 13.52 -15.18
C VAL A 482 15.69 12.74 -16.26
N TYR A 483 15.48 13.36 -17.41
CA TYR A 483 14.90 12.74 -18.60
C TYR A 483 15.73 13.15 -19.81
N MET A 484 15.77 12.28 -20.82
CA MET A 484 16.35 12.58 -22.10
C MET A 484 15.22 12.88 -23.07
N VAL A 485 15.23 14.06 -23.70
CA VAL A 485 14.14 14.50 -24.57
C VAL A 485 14.67 14.75 -25.97
N LYS A 486 13.92 14.31 -26.98
CA LYS A 486 14.26 14.48 -28.39
C LYS A 486 13.07 15.01 -29.15
N CYS A 487 13.23 16.18 -29.79
CA CYS A 487 12.23 16.79 -30.66
C CYS A 487 12.60 16.53 -32.12
N GLY A 488 11.81 15.70 -32.82
CA GLY A 488 12.10 15.31 -34.21
C GLY A 488 13.54 14.78 -34.40
N ASN A 489 14.28 15.37 -35.35
CA ASN A 489 15.67 15.01 -35.66
C ASN A 489 16.72 15.80 -34.86
N ALA A 490 16.31 16.57 -33.84
CA ALA A 490 17.24 17.33 -33.02
C ALA A 490 18.14 16.43 -32.15
N LYS A 491 19.25 17.00 -31.67
CA LYS A 491 20.09 16.34 -30.65
C LYS A 491 19.27 16.09 -29.39
N THR A 492 19.48 14.93 -28.77
CA THR A 492 18.87 14.60 -27.48
C THR A 492 19.36 15.57 -26.41
N GLN A 493 18.44 16.12 -25.62
CA GLN A 493 18.75 17.07 -24.55
C GLN A 493 18.42 16.46 -23.20
N ARG A 494 19.23 16.80 -22.19
CA ARG A 494 18.95 16.45 -20.80
C ARG A 494 17.94 17.45 -20.23
N MET A 495 16.80 16.97 -19.75
CA MET A 495 15.79 17.77 -19.06
C MET A 495 15.67 17.32 -17.61
N VAL A 496 15.70 18.27 -16.68
CA VAL A 496 15.40 18.01 -15.27
C VAL A 496 13.95 18.40 -15.01
N LEU A 497 13.16 17.44 -14.54
CA LEU A 497 11.82 17.65 -13.99
C LEU A 497 11.98 17.90 -12.49
N ARG A 498 11.70 19.14 -12.08
CA ARG A 498 11.88 19.62 -10.70
C ARG A 498 10.58 19.58 -9.92
#